data_AF-A0A2E7K248-F1
#
_entry.id   AF-A0A2E7K248-F1
#
_cell.length_a   1.000
_cell.length_b   1.000
_cell.length_c   1.000
_cell.angle_alpha   90.00
_cell.angle_beta   90.00
_cell.angle_gamma   90.00
#
_symmetry.space_group_name_H-M   'P 1'
#
loop_
_entity.id
_entity.type
_entity.pdbx_description
1 polymer ?
#
loop_
_entity_poly.entity_id
_entity_poly.type
_entity_poly.pdbx_seq_one_letter_code
_entity_poly.pdbx_strand_id
1 'polypeptide(L)'
;MKVIDVFCGGATAQDNPDRETLILDVQGDNKNVELKVEAISKTVMGNIPDIIMDLLEVGSYVYCADQHIGRGSEMLADYGEKWRRAFHFTIAVRNPDFWNKEEVIETLQDTLGFLSGETYNFAFVQAADPVQLREQYFDFIDGQLAPDEIALFSGGVDSFAGAVESIVGLKKTVALVGHHSANKVQSVQKQLIDGLQTKGYGKQAQFISIKVRNSQSEAKEYTQRTRSFLFACLGMCIAQMYGKDKFTFYENGVVSLNLPLTKDVLESRATRTTHPRALNGFKTLFDMVVGKDIGIDHPFQWLTKKEVTEKIKQHGGELLLVDTNSCTRPRTWTRKHSHCGVCSQCIDRRFSILAAGMGEYEPADKYKVDLLKGARAIDRNINMAASYVRFAQDFKNLTKSSFVNAHPQITSALSEFDDLTTDEAETKIFELYKQHTDDVMRVMENALDEYSEQIVANELPSTSLLSIFFNRSKLDAPTALNYDEQLKSTLDHLGEQRCDFYFDDANERVVFKGGFEIKGDGYQLMTQLIGNFRKGKNKNDEIAFINAGKLASDMGKEEASLRRSIMRLRDNVAKRLGEDIGVVFDTDGFIENSQTKGYRLNRNLREVSSLSDL
;
A
#
# COMPACT_ATOMS: atom_id res chain seq x y z
N MET A 1 18.57 2.40 10.75
CA MET A 1 17.16 2.27 11.16
C MET A 1 16.68 3.61 11.69
N LYS A 2 15.57 4.14 11.18
CA LYS A 2 15.06 5.45 11.59
C LYS A 2 14.25 5.31 12.87
N VAL A 3 14.66 5.98 13.95
CA VAL A 3 13.94 6.00 15.24
C VAL A 3 13.07 7.23 15.31
N ILE A 4 11.82 7.05 15.74
CA ILE A 4 10.81 8.10 15.80
C ILE A 4 10.17 8.06 17.19
N ASP A 5 10.24 9.18 17.90
CA ASP A 5 9.54 9.33 19.18
C ASP A 5 8.16 9.95 18.91
N VAL A 6 7.09 9.26 19.33
CA VAL A 6 5.70 9.62 19.07
C VAL A 6 4.98 9.90 20.38
N PHE A 7 4.52 11.12 20.58
CA PHE A 7 3.80 11.54 21.78
C PHE A 7 2.31 11.72 21.47
N CYS A 8 1.46 11.03 22.23
CA CYS A 8 0.04 10.92 21.91
C CYS A 8 -0.88 11.37 23.06
N GLY A 9 -2.04 11.96 22.73
CA GLY A 9 -3.12 12.25 23.68
C GLY A 9 -2.76 13.30 24.74
N GLY A 10 -1.93 14.29 24.39
CA GLY A 10 -1.45 15.30 25.32
C GLY A 10 -0.25 14.88 26.18
N ALA A 11 0.36 13.72 25.93
CA ALA A 11 1.62 13.34 26.57
C ALA A 11 2.71 14.39 26.28
N THR A 12 3.52 14.71 27.30
CA THR A 12 4.57 15.73 27.19
C THR A 12 5.69 15.26 26.26
N ALA A 13 5.91 15.99 25.17
CA ALA A 13 7.03 15.74 24.27
C ALA A 13 8.36 16.04 24.98
N GLN A 14 9.29 15.09 24.89
CA GLN A 14 10.69 15.31 25.26
C GLN A 14 11.45 15.68 23.99
N ASP A 15 12.08 16.85 24.00
CA ASP A 15 12.82 17.32 22.84
C ASP A 15 14.14 16.56 22.73
N ASN A 16 14.28 15.74 21.69
CA ASN A 16 15.50 15.02 21.38
C ASN A 16 15.99 15.45 19.98
N PRO A 17 17.05 16.28 19.88
CA PRO A 17 17.49 16.84 18.60
C PRO A 17 17.99 15.77 17.62
N ASP A 18 18.30 14.55 18.09
CA ASP A 18 18.82 13.46 17.28
C ASP A 18 17.71 12.52 16.74
N ARG A 19 16.45 12.74 17.12
CA ARG A 19 15.31 11.87 16.73
C ARG A 19 14.16 12.65 16.15
N GLU A 20 13.47 12.06 15.18
CA GLU A 20 12.26 12.66 14.62
C GLU A 20 11.12 12.53 15.64
N THR A 21 10.55 13.67 16.03
CA THR A 21 9.44 13.73 16.99
C THR A 21 8.12 13.94 16.25
N LEU A 22 7.12 13.12 16.58
CA LEU A 22 5.76 13.24 16.07
C LEU A 22 4.79 13.40 17.24
N ILE A 23 3.94 14.42 17.20
CA ILE A 23 2.88 14.63 18.19
C ILE A 23 1.55 14.28 17.53
N LEU A 24 0.74 13.43 18.15
CA LEU A 24 -0.58 13.04 17.65
C LEU A 24 -1.66 13.23 18.71
N ASP A 25 -2.74 13.92 18.37
CA ASP A 25 -3.83 14.15 19.32
C ASP A 25 -5.19 14.06 18.65
N VAL A 26 -6.13 13.38 19.30
CA VAL A 26 -7.54 13.29 18.89
C VAL A 26 -8.38 14.48 19.38
N GLN A 27 -7.84 15.28 20.31
CA GLN A 27 -8.49 16.41 20.95
C GLN A 27 -7.51 17.55 21.31
N GLY A 28 -8.03 18.56 22.01
CA GLY A 28 -7.25 19.75 22.41
C GLY A 28 -6.82 20.64 21.24
N ASP A 29 -6.02 21.66 21.55
CA ASP A 29 -5.54 22.66 20.59
C ASP A 29 -4.59 22.06 19.54
N ASN A 30 -3.94 20.93 19.86
CA ASN A 30 -3.00 20.22 18.99
C ASN A 30 -3.67 19.10 18.14
N LYS A 31 -5.01 19.05 18.11
CA LYS A 31 -5.76 18.00 17.40
C LYS A 31 -5.35 17.87 15.94
N ASN A 32 -4.72 16.75 15.61
CA ASN A 32 -4.29 16.41 14.24
C ASN A 32 -4.69 14.98 13.81
N VAL A 33 -5.33 14.23 14.70
CA VAL A 33 -6.02 12.96 14.42
C VAL A 33 -7.53 13.19 14.49
N GLU A 34 -8.23 12.92 13.39
CA GLU A 34 -9.69 12.86 13.37
C GLU A 34 -10.12 11.43 13.72
N LEU A 35 -10.59 11.21 14.94
CA LEU A 35 -11.29 10.00 15.38
C LEU A 35 -12.75 10.39 15.67
N LYS A 36 -13.69 10.08 14.77
CA LYS A 36 -15.10 10.46 14.90
C LYS A 36 -15.92 9.32 15.51
N VAL A 37 -15.89 9.24 16.84
CA VAL A 37 -16.61 8.24 17.63
C VAL A 37 -18.11 8.58 17.76
N GLU A 38 -18.54 9.79 17.40
CA GLU A 38 -19.96 10.17 17.50
C GLU A 38 -20.86 9.37 16.55
N ALA A 39 -20.30 8.79 15.49
CA ALA A 39 -21.02 7.84 14.64
C ALA A 39 -21.30 6.52 15.38
N ILE A 40 -20.40 6.12 16.27
CA ILE A 40 -20.51 4.93 17.11
C ILE A 40 -21.61 5.15 18.17
N SER A 41 -21.53 6.26 18.91
CA SER A 41 -22.50 6.58 19.97
C SER A 41 -23.92 6.86 19.48
N LYS A 42 -24.08 7.35 18.24
CA LYS A 42 -25.41 7.54 17.62
C LYS A 42 -26.08 6.23 17.20
N THR A 43 -25.31 5.14 17.11
CA THR A 43 -25.74 3.90 16.46
C THR A 43 -25.79 2.73 17.43
N VAL A 44 -25.16 2.86 18.61
CA VAL A 44 -25.17 1.84 19.66
C VAL A 44 -25.47 2.50 21.00
N MET A 45 -26.40 1.92 21.77
CA MET A 45 -26.80 2.42 23.08
C MET A 45 -25.75 2.06 24.14
N GLY A 46 -25.09 3.06 24.73
CA GLY A 46 -24.25 2.88 25.92
C GLY A 46 -22.97 3.72 25.93
N ASN A 47 -22.41 3.91 27.13
CA ASN A 47 -21.09 4.50 27.29
C ASN A 47 -20.01 3.46 26.95
N ILE A 48 -18.99 3.88 26.22
CA ILE A 48 -17.84 3.03 25.89
C ILE A 48 -16.95 2.97 27.13
N PRO A 49 -16.58 1.77 27.64
CA PRO A 49 -15.70 1.66 28.79
C PRO A 49 -14.35 2.35 28.54
N ASP A 50 -13.77 2.95 29.58
CA ASP A 50 -12.51 3.70 29.49
C ASP A 50 -11.38 2.88 28.85
N ILE A 51 -11.28 1.60 29.18
CA ILE A 51 -10.26 0.71 28.60
C ILE A 51 -10.46 0.47 27.10
N ILE A 52 -11.71 0.43 26.63
CA ILE A 52 -12.04 0.30 25.21
C ILE A 52 -11.80 1.63 24.47
N MET A 53 -12.03 2.77 25.13
CA MET A 53 -11.67 4.08 24.57
C MET A 53 -10.15 4.23 24.45
N ASP A 54 -9.39 3.80 25.45
CA ASP A 54 -7.93 3.76 25.36
C ASP A 54 -7.49 2.87 24.19
N LEU A 55 -8.09 1.68 24.00
CA LEU A 55 -7.78 0.79 22.87
C LEU A 55 -8.03 1.47 21.50
N LEU A 56 -9.16 2.17 21.36
CA LEU A 56 -9.47 2.91 20.13
C LEU A 56 -8.47 4.03 19.85
N GLU A 57 -8.08 4.77 20.88
CA GLU A 57 -7.09 5.85 20.78
C GLU A 57 -5.72 5.28 20.40
N VAL A 58 -5.26 4.22 21.08
CA VAL A 58 -4.01 3.50 20.75
C VAL A 58 -4.01 3.03 19.30
N GLY A 59 -5.06 2.34 18.85
CA GLY A 59 -5.19 1.89 17.47
C GLY A 59 -5.19 3.03 16.45
N SER A 60 -5.82 4.16 16.80
CA SER A 60 -5.86 5.36 15.97
C SER A 60 -4.49 6.02 15.84
N TYR A 61 -3.76 6.16 16.96
CA TYR A 61 -2.42 6.75 16.98
C TYR A 61 -1.42 5.90 16.21
N VAL A 62 -1.43 4.58 16.40
CA VAL A 62 -0.56 3.66 15.66
C VAL A 62 -0.84 3.72 14.15
N TYR A 63 -2.11 3.75 13.74
CA TYR A 63 -2.49 3.93 12.33
C TYR A 63 -2.04 5.27 11.75
N CYS A 64 -2.27 6.37 12.47
CA CYS A 64 -1.94 7.71 12.03
C CYS A 64 -0.42 7.94 11.95
N ALA A 65 0.35 7.40 12.89
CA ALA A 65 1.81 7.41 12.88
C ALA A 65 2.38 6.63 11.69
N ASP A 66 1.86 5.43 11.40
CA ASP A 66 2.28 4.62 10.25
C ASP A 66 2.16 5.43 8.94
N GLN A 67 1.10 6.22 8.80
CA GLN A 67 0.85 7.07 7.62
C GLN A 67 1.72 8.33 7.52
N HIS A 68 2.23 8.84 8.64
CA HIS A 68 2.89 10.14 8.68
C HIS A 68 4.31 10.11 8.11
N ILE A 69 4.98 8.96 8.18
CA ILE A 69 6.42 8.85 7.91
C ILE A 69 6.67 7.93 6.72
N GLY A 70 7.13 8.46 5.58
CA GLY A 70 7.40 7.62 4.39
C GLY A 70 8.54 6.62 4.60
N ARG A 71 8.41 5.41 4.05
CA ARG A 71 9.46 4.38 3.97
C ARG A 71 10.42 4.61 2.80
N GLY A 72 11.17 5.70 2.80
CA GLY A 72 12.17 5.99 1.74
C GLY A 72 11.59 5.90 0.31
N SER A 73 12.41 5.56 -0.68
CA SER A 73 11.93 5.25 -2.04
C SER A 73 11.74 3.72 -2.21
N GLU A 74 10.88 3.32 -3.16
CA GLU A 74 10.66 1.89 -3.48
C GLU A 74 11.94 1.19 -4.00
N MET A 75 12.89 1.97 -4.53
CA MET A 75 14.20 1.51 -4.93
C MET A 75 15.09 1.38 -3.69
N LEU A 76 15.67 0.21 -3.48
CA LEU A 76 16.62 -0.07 -2.39
C LEU A 76 17.94 0.67 -2.62
N ALA A 77 17.92 2.01 -2.59
CA ALA A 77 19.14 2.73 -2.27
C ALA A 77 19.53 2.31 -0.84
N ASP A 78 20.80 1.97 -0.65
CA ASP A 78 21.40 1.62 0.65
C ASP A 78 20.75 0.42 1.36
N TYR A 79 20.53 -0.70 0.66
CA TYR A 79 20.04 -1.97 1.24
C TYR A 79 18.73 -1.87 2.05
N GLY A 80 17.93 -0.81 1.84
CA GLY A 80 16.70 -0.61 2.60
C GLY A 80 16.91 -0.10 4.03
N GLU A 81 18.03 0.56 4.34
CA GLU A 81 18.28 1.14 5.68
C GLU A 81 17.17 2.10 6.15
N LYS A 82 16.50 2.78 5.21
CA LYS A 82 15.36 3.69 5.45
C LYS A 82 14.00 2.98 5.45
N TRP A 83 13.96 1.68 5.14
CA TRP A 83 12.72 0.90 5.04
C TRP A 83 12.17 0.49 6.40
N ARG A 84 13.05 0.12 7.34
CA ARG A 84 12.69 -0.24 8.73
C ARG A 84 12.68 1.00 9.62
N ARG A 85 11.54 1.23 10.27
CA ARG A 85 11.34 2.27 11.28
C ARG A 85 11.23 1.62 12.66
N ALA A 86 11.67 2.34 13.68
CA ALA A 86 11.42 2.04 15.08
C ALA A 86 10.57 3.17 15.66
N PHE A 87 9.41 2.84 16.19
CA PHE A 87 8.49 3.78 16.81
C PHE A 87 8.54 3.66 18.32
N HIS A 88 8.75 4.77 19.02
CA HIS A 88 8.67 4.86 20.47
C HIS A 88 7.47 5.70 20.85
N PHE A 89 6.38 5.05 21.22
CA PHE A 89 5.16 5.70 21.60
C PHE A 89 5.15 6.05 23.09
N THR A 90 4.85 7.30 23.42
CA THR A 90 4.39 7.73 24.74
C THR A 90 2.94 8.14 24.62
N ILE A 91 2.00 7.34 25.15
CA ILE A 91 0.56 7.56 24.96
C ILE A 91 -0.09 7.87 26.30
N ALA A 92 -0.78 9.00 26.38
CA ALA A 92 -1.62 9.29 27.52
C ALA A 92 -2.93 8.49 27.44
N VAL A 93 -3.23 7.71 28.48
CA VAL A 93 -4.39 6.81 28.55
C VAL A 93 -5.11 6.96 29.89
N ARG A 94 -6.35 6.46 29.98
CA ARG A 94 -7.15 6.49 31.21
C ARG A 94 -6.63 5.48 32.23
N ASN A 95 -6.20 4.30 31.78
CA ASN A 95 -5.77 3.18 32.64
C ASN A 95 -4.28 2.81 32.45
N PRO A 96 -3.31 3.65 32.83
CA PRO A 96 -1.89 3.39 32.60
C PRO A 96 -1.37 2.13 33.31
N ASP A 97 -1.89 1.79 34.48
CA ASP A 97 -1.48 0.59 35.23
C ASP A 97 -1.74 -0.70 34.44
N PHE A 98 -2.82 -0.75 33.66
CA PHE A 98 -3.11 -1.88 32.78
C PHE A 98 -2.16 -1.88 31.58
N TRP A 99 -2.07 -0.75 30.87
CA TRP A 99 -1.32 -0.68 29.61
C TRP A 99 0.20 -0.83 29.80
N ASN A 100 0.72 -0.54 31.00
CA ASN A 100 2.12 -0.74 31.34
C ASN A 100 2.44 -2.13 31.89
N LYS A 101 1.48 -3.06 31.96
CA LYS A 101 1.79 -4.46 32.25
C LYS A 101 2.70 -5.02 31.16
N GLU A 102 3.73 -5.76 31.58
CA GLU A 102 4.74 -6.35 30.68
C GLU A 102 4.07 -7.20 29.58
N GLU A 103 3.15 -8.08 29.95
CA GLU A 103 2.39 -8.93 29.02
C GLU A 103 1.60 -8.15 27.95
N VAL A 104 1.04 -6.99 28.30
CA VAL A 104 0.27 -6.13 27.37
C VAL A 104 1.21 -5.42 26.40
N ILE A 105 2.32 -4.89 26.91
CA ILE A 105 3.34 -4.24 26.09
C ILE A 105 3.95 -5.23 25.10
N GLU A 106 4.40 -6.40 25.57
CA GLU A 106 5.02 -7.43 24.73
C GLU A 106 4.05 -7.87 23.61
N THR A 107 2.79 -8.15 23.96
CA THR A 107 1.77 -8.54 22.98
C THR A 107 1.56 -7.46 21.92
N LEU A 108 1.47 -6.18 22.31
CA LEU A 108 1.36 -5.05 21.38
C LEU A 108 2.58 -4.98 20.44
N GLN A 109 3.78 -5.06 21.01
CA GLN A 109 5.04 -4.95 20.27
C GLN A 109 5.19 -6.08 19.25
N ASP A 110 4.97 -7.33 19.67
CA ASP A 110 5.10 -8.51 18.83
C ASP A 110 4.04 -8.52 17.72
N THR A 111 2.79 -8.19 18.06
CA THR A 111 1.68 -8.17 17.09
C THR A 111 1.90 -7.09 16.03
N LEU A 112 2.20 -5.85 16.43
CA LEU A 112 2.42 -4.75 15.50
C LEU A 112 3.72 -4.93 14.70
N GLY A 113 4.76 -5.47 15.34
CA GLY A 113 6.03 -5.78 14.71
C GLY A 113 5.88 -6.85 13.64
N PHE A 114 5.14 -7.92 13.93
CA PHE A 114 4.79 -8.94 12.93
C PHE A 114 3.96 -8.36 11.78
N LEU A 115 2.94 -7.55 12.08
CA LEU A 115 2.01 -6.99 11.10
C LEU A 115 2.70 -6.03 10.12
N SER A 116 3.57 -5.16 10.63
CA SER A 116 4.16 -4.05 9.85
C SER A 116 5.61 -4.27 9.43
N GLY A 117 6.33 -5.20 10.08
CA GLY A 117 7.77 -5.41 9.88
C GLY A 117 8.63 -4.34 10.55
N GLU A 118 8.12 -3.72 11.61
CA GLU A 118 8.73 -2.59 12.32
C GLU A 118 8.99 -2.91 13.79
N THR A 119 9.73 -2.05 14.46
CA THR A 119 9.95 -2.16 15.90
C THR A 119 9.08 -1.13 16.61
N TYR A 120 8.41 -1.57 17.68
CA TYR A 120 7.59 -0.71 18.52
C TYR A 120 8.09 -0.75 19.96
N ASN A 121 8.11 0.40 20.62
CA ASN A 121 8.25 0.54 22.06
C ASN A 121 7.09 1.41 22.57
N PHE A 122 6.57 1.09 23.75
CA PHE A 122 5.43 1.80 24.33
C PHE A 122 5.74 2.21 25.76
N ALA A 123 5.32 3.42 26.13
CA ALA A 123 5.20 3.90 27.48
C ALA A 123 3.84 4.56 27.64
N PHE A 124 3.07 4.16 28.65
CA PHE A 124 1.74 4.71 28.88
C PHE A 124 1.75 5.62 30.10
N VAL A 125 1.16 6.80 29.96
CA VAL A 125 1.10 7.81 31.02
C VAL A 125 -0.35 8.16 31.33
N GLN A 126 -0.62 8.74 32.51
CA GLN A 126 -1.97 9.14 32.88
C GLN A 126 -2.45 10.30 31.99
N ALA A 127 -3.63 10.16 31.38
CA ALA A 127 -4.30 11.24 30.68
C ALA A 127 -4.82 12.31 31.67
N ALA A 128 -4.49 13.58 31.41
CA ALA A 128 -4.89 14.71 32.25
C ALA A 128 -6.35 15.16 31.97
N ASP A 129 -6.74 15.22 30.70
CA ASP A 129 -8.08 15.60 30.26
C ASP A 129 -8.52 14.65 29.13
N PRO A 130 -8.88 13.38 29.42
CA PRO A 130 -9.21 12.40 28.41
C PRO A 130 -10.49 12.75 27.65
N VAL A 131 -10.61 12.32 26.39
CA VAL A 131 -11.84 12.51 25.59
C VAL A 131 -13.02 11.93 26.36
N GLN A 132 -13.94 12.79 26.76
CA GLN A 132 -15.24 12.39 27.29
C GLN A 132 -16.23 12.35 26.12
N LEU A 133 -16.78 11.18 25.82
CA LEU A 133 -17.97 11.10 24.98
C LEU A 133 -19.10 11.71 25.78
N ARG A 134 -19.40 13.00 25.55
CA ARG A 134 -20.54 13.65 26.18
C ARG A 134 -21.78 12.82 25.90
N GLU A 135 -22.54 12.54 26.96
CA GLU A 135 -23.92 12.07 26.93
C GLU A 135 -24.76 13.05 26.11
N GLN A 136 -24.69 12.96 24.78
CA GLN A 136 -25.77 13.43 23.96
C GLN A 136 -26.86 12.40 24.19
N TYR A 137 -27.81 12.73 25.06
CA TYR A 137 -29.13 12.11 25.13
C TYR A 137 -29.69 12.13 23.71
N PHE A 138 -29.35 11.10 22.93
CA PHE A 138 -30.00 10.87 21.65
C PHE A 138 -31.34 10.25 21.99
N ASP A 139 -32.40 10.91 21.52
CA ASP A 139 -33.76 10.40 21.61
C ASP A 139 -33.76 8.92 21.19
N PHE A 140 -34.28 8.10 22.10
CA PHE A 140 -34.43 6.66 21.95
C PHE A 140 -34.93 6.32 20.54
N ILE A 141 -34.09 5.73 19.70
CA ILE A 141 -34.59 5.00 18.53
C ILE A 141 -35.02 3.63 19.07
N ASP A 142 -36.26 3.56 19.54
CA ASP A 142 -36.93 2.28 19.78
C ASP A 142 -36.80 1.40 18.53
N GLY A 143 -36.20 0.21 18.69
CA GLY A 143 -36.23 -0.85 17.68
C GLY A 143 -34.94 -1.19 16.92
N GLN A 144 -33.74 -0.78 17.37
CA GLN A 144 -32.51 -1.31 16.77
C GLN A 144 -32.24 -2.75 17.23
N LEU A 145 -32.25 -3.67 16.26
CA LEU A 145 -31.92 -5.09 16.43
C LEU A 145 -30.53 -5.25 17.06
N ALA A 146 -30.43 -6.07 18.10
CA ALA A 146 -29.15 -6.62 18.51
C ALA A 146 -28.63 -7.52 17.36
N PRO A 147 -27.52 -7.16 16.68
CA PRO A 147 -27.05 -7.92 15.54
C PRO A 147 -26.63 -9.34 15.96
N ASP A 148 -26.85 -10.31 15.09
CA ASP A 148 -26.33 -11.66 15.24
C ASP A 148 -24.80 -11.69 15.06
N GLU A 149 -24.29 -10.78 14.23
CA GLU A 149 -22.89 -10.71 13.84
C GLU A 149 -22.36 -9.27 13.75
N ILE A 150 -21.14 -9.05 14.23
CA ILE A 150 -20.36 -7.84 14.00
C ILE A 150 -19.32 -8.18 12.94
N ALA A 151 -19.39 -7.56 11.76
CA ALA A 151 -18.49 -7.86 10.65
C ALA A 151 -17.78 -6.60 10.16
N LEU A 152 -16.47 -6.71 9.98
CA LEU A 152 -15.66 -5.63 9.44
C LEU A 152 -15.91 -5.45 7.94
N PHE A 153 -16.15 -4.19 7.52
CA PHE A 153 -16.62 -3.88 6.17
C PHE A 153 -15.75 -2.83 5.47
N SER A 154 -14.82 -3.28 4.64
CA SER A 154 -13.92 -2.39 3.90
C SER A 154 -14.54 -1.81 2.63
N GLY A 155 -15.52 -2.49 2.05
CA GLY A 155 -16.11 -2.19 0.74
C GLY A 155 -15.39 -2.88 -0.43
N GLY A 156 -14.41 -3.75 -0.15
CA GLY A 156 -13.82 -4.65 -1.14
C GLY A 156 -14.68 -5.90 -1.39
N VAL A 157 -14.29 -6.71 -2.39
CA VAL A 157 -14.99 -7.95 -2.79
C VAL A 157 -15.22 -8.86 -1.58
N ASP A 158 -14.19 -9.10 -0.78
CA ASP A 158 -14.23 -10.12 0.26
C ASP A 158 -15.16 -9.72 1.40
N SER A 159 -15.05 -8.48 1.88
CA SER A 159 -15.98 -7.94 2.87
C SER A 159 -17.43 -7.85 2.38
N PHE A 160 -17.62 -7.63 1.06
CA PHE A 160 -18.96 -7.62 0.47
C PHE A 160 -19.53 -9.02 0.30
N ALA A 161 -18.72 -9.99 -0.12
CA ALA A 161 -19.08 -11.40 -0.17
C ALA A 161 -19.49 -11.93 1.20
N GLY A 162 -18.74 -11.58 2.25
CA GLY A 162 -19.07 -11.94 3.63
C GLY A 162 -20.38 -11.29 4.10
N ALA A 163 -20.57 -10.00 3.82
CA ALA A 163 -21.83 -9.32 4.13
C ALA A 163 -23.02 -10.00 3.45
N VAL A 164 -22.91 -10.28 2.14
CA VAL A 164 -23.96 -10.95 1.37
C VAL A 164 -24.21 -12.38 1.88
N GLU A 165 -23.17 -13.16 2.16
CA GLU A 165 -23.31 -14.51 2.70
C GLU A 165 -24.03 -14.50 4.06
N SER A 166 -23.61 -13.66 5.00
CA SER A 166 -24.24 -13.60 6.32
C SER A 166 -25.68 -13.07 6.26
N ILE A 167 -25.93 -12.01 5.50
CA ILE A 167 -27.25 -11.37 5.43
C ILE A 167 -28.24 -12.21 4.60
N VAL A 168 -27.81 -12.70 3.44
CA VAL A 168 -28.69 -13.37 2.47
C VAL A 168 -28.66 -14.89 2.66
N GLY A 169 -27.46 -15.47 2.70
CA GLY A 169 -27.28 -16.91 2.82
C GLY A 169 -27.68 -17.44 4.20
N LEU A 170 -27.14 -16.83 5.26
CA LEU A 170 -27.36 -17.24 6.64
C LEU A 170 -28.52 -16.51 7.32
N LYS A 171 -29.12 -15.50 6.67
CA LYS A 171 -30.25 -14.72 7.17
C LYS A 171 -29.99 -14.04 8.52
N LYS A 172 -28.72 -13.70 8.79
CA LYS A 172 -28.31 -12.97 9.99
C LYS A 172 -28.59 -11.49 9.86
N THR A 173 -28.79 -10.85 11.00
CA THR A 173 -28.65 -9.41 11.16
C THR A 173 -27.21 -9.06 11.47
N VAL A 174 -26.64 -8.12 10.72
CA VAL A 174 -25.20 -7.85 10.73
C VAL A 174 -24.95 -6.36 10.94
N ALA A 175 -24.11 -6.05 11.94
CA ALA A 175 -23.50 -4.73 12.07
C ALA A 175 -22.21 -4.69 11.25
N LEU A 176 -22.26 -4.00 10.11
CA LEU A 176 -21.16 -3.77 9.19
C LEU A 176 -20.35 -2.56 9.66
N VAL A 177 -19.15 -2.81 10.18
CA VAL A 177 -18.27 -1.79 10.74
C VAL A 177 -17.26 -1.36 9.68
N GLY A 178 -17.46 -0.17 9.11
CA GLY A 178 -16.57 0.38 8.08
C GLY A 178 -15.69 1.50 8.60
N HIS A 179 -14.39 1.44 8.29
CA HIS A 179 -13.49 2.59 8.43
C HIS A 179 -13.19 3.25 7.09
N HIS A 180 -13.10 4.58 7.12
CA HIS A 180 -12.69 5.37 5.97
C HIS A 180 -11.75 6.52 6.35
N SER A 181 -10.63 6.62 5.63
CA SER A 181 -9.70 7.75 5.70
C SER A 181 -9.97 8.83 4.64
N ALA A 182 -10.80 8.52 3.65
CA ALA A 182 -11.20 9.43 2.57
C ALA A 182 -12.68 9.27 2.19
N ASN A 183 -13.33 10.36 1.75
CA ASN A 183 -14.76 10.36 1.38
C ASN A 183 -15.07 9.41 0.21
N LYS A 184 -14.10 9.16 -0.69
CA LYS A 184 -14.27 8.19 -1.79
C LYS A 184 -14.50 6.76 -1.27
N VAL A 185 -13.80 6.36 -0.20
CA VAL A 185 -13.95 5.02 0.42
C VAL A 185 -15.33 4.91 1.08
N GLN A 186 -15.74 5.95 1.81
CA GLN A 186 -17.07 6.00 2.41
C GLN A 186 -18.19 5.92 1.35
N SER A 187 -18.02 6.58 0.21
CA SER A 187 -18.99 6.54 -0.89
C SER A 187 -19.17 5.13 -1.44
N VAL A 188 -18.08 4.37 -1.59
CA VAL A 188 -18.13 2.96 -2.03
C VAL A 188 -18.90 2.12 -1.02
N GLN A 189 -18.54 2.22 0.26
CA GLN A 189 -19.22 1.48 1.33
C GLN A 189 -20.72 1.80 1.35
N LYS A 190 -21.08 3.09 1.34
CA LYS A 190 -22.48 3.52 1.34
C LYS A 190 -23.25 3.02 0.11
N GLN A 191 -22.66 3.07 -1.07
CA GLN A 191 -23.30 2.57 -2.29
C GLN A 191 -23.64 1.08 -2.20
N LEU A 192 -22.74 0.26 -1.63
CA LEU A 192 -23.01 -1.16 -1.41
C LEU A 192 -24.15 -1.38 -0.40
N ILE A 193 -24.19 -0.60 0.68
CA ILE A 193 -25.26 -0.66 1.67
C ILE A 193 -26.61 -0.25 1.06
N ASP A 194 -26.65 0.87 0.32
CA ASP A 194 -27.85 1.33 -0.40
C ASP A 194 -28.31 0.27 -1.42
N GLY A 195 -27.38 -0.45 -2.05
CA GLY A 195 -27.66 -1.58 -2.93
C GLY A 195 -28.31 -2.76 -2.20
N LEU A 196 -27.78 -3.16 -1.03
CA LEU A 196 -28.37 -4.19 -0.18
C LEU A 196 -29.76 -3.80 0.32
N GLN A 197 -29.94 -2.54 0.70
CA GLN A 197 -31.24 -1.99 1.12
C GLN A 197 -32.27 -2.06 -0.01
N THR A 198 -31.88 -1.65 -1.22
CA THR A 198 -32.71 -1.71 -2.43
C THR A 198 -33.15 -3.13 -2.75
N LYS A 199 -32.32 -4.13 -2.45
CA LYS A 199 -32.64 -5.57 -2.57
C LYS A 199 -33.52 -6.12 -1.45
N GLY A 200 -33.93 -5.29 -0.49
CA GLY A 200 -34.83 -5.65 0.60
C GLY A 200 -34.12 -6.07 1.89
N TYR A 201 -32.79 -5.92 1.99
CA TYR A 201 -32.01 -6.35 3.15
C TYR A 201 -31.69 -5.22 4.14
N GLY A 202 -32.37 -4.08 4.04
CA GLY A 202 -32.07 -2.91 4.88
C GLY A 202 -32.33 -3.10 6.37
N LYS A 203 -33.17 -4.07 6.75
CA LYS A 203 -33.42 -4.40 8.17
C LYS A 203 -32.34 -5.33 8.74
N GLN A 204 -31.62 -6.05 7.89
CA GLN A 204 -30.58 -6.99 8.26
C GLN A 204 -29.18 -6.37 8.22
N ALA A 205 -29.01 -5.23 7.54
CA ALA A 205 -27.72 -4.55 7.41
C ALA A 205 -27.70 -3.23 8.18
N GLN A 206 -27.04 -3.22 9.35
CA GLN A 206 -26.74 -1.99 10.07
C GLN A 206 -25.33 -1.52 9.71
N PHE A 207 -25.18 -0.33 9.13
CA PHE A 207 -23.87 0.18 8.73
C PHE A 207 -23.35 1.23 9.71
N ILE A 208 -22.17 0.97 10.27
CA ILE A 208 -21.48 1.86 11.22
C ILE A 208 -20.22 2.38 10.51
N SER A 209 -20.26 3.66 10.10
CA SER A 209 -19.18 4.30 9.34
C SER A 209 -18.33 5.19 10.25
N ILE A 210 -17.05 4.82 10.42
CA ILE A 210 -16.14 5.49 11.35
C ILE A 210 -15.00 6.14 10.58
N LYS A 211 -14.81 7.44 10.81
CA LYS A 211 -13.71 8.20 10.21
C LYS A 211 -12.52 8.20 11.15
N VAL A 212 -11.40 7.67 10.67
CA VAL A 212 -10.08 7.78 11.30
C VAL A 212 -9.05 8.23 10.27
N ARG A 213 -8.46 9.41 10.46
CA ARG A 213 -7.42 9.96 9.55
C ARG A 213 -6.57 11.03 10.23
N ASN A 214 -5.39 11.28 9.66
CA ASN A 214 -4.66 12.54 9.88
C ASN A 214 -5.46 13.72 9.29
N SER A 215 -5.66 14.78 10.05
CA SER A 215 -6.45 15.96 9.64
C SER A 215 -5.60 17.13 9.13
N GLN A 216 -4.36 17.26 9.61
CA GLN A 216 -3.47 18.38 9.30
C GLN A 216 -2.31 18.03 8.35
N SER A 217 -2.17 16.77 7.95
CA SER A 217 -1.10 16.32 7.06
C SER A 217 -1.60 15.29 6.05
N GLU A 218 -1.14 15.38 4.81
CA GLU A 218 -1.34 14.28 3.86
C GLU A 218 -0.52 13.06 4.27
N ALA A 219 -1.12 11.87 4.18
CA ALA A 219 -0.39 10.62 4.38
C ALA A 219 0.78 10.54 3.40
N LYS A 220 2.00 10.45 3.94
CA LYS A 220 3.25 10.26 3.18
C LYS A 220 3.47 8.78 2.88
N GLU A 221 3.04 7.90 3.78
CA GLU A 221 3.10 6.45 3.63
C GLU A 221 1.73 5.89 3.21
N TYR A 222 1.70 5.14 2.12
CA TYR A 222 0.47 4.64 1.49
C TYR A 222 0.25 3.14 1.67
N THR A 223 1.21 2.40 2.25
CA THR A 223 1.10 0.96 2.49
C THR A 223 0.12 0.60 3.60
N GLN A 224 -0.13 1.51 4.56
CA GLN A 224 -1.17 1.38 5.60
C GLN A 224 -1.13 0.03 6.34
N ARG A 225 0.06 -0.41 6.78
CA ARG A 225 0.29 -1.76 7.28
C ARG A 225 -0.37 -2.02 8.63
N THR A 226 -0.56 -0.98 9.44
CA THR A 226 -1.25 -1.08 10.74
C THR A 226 -2.77 -0.86 10.63
N ARG A 227 -3.32 -0.72 9.41
CA ARG A 227 -4.76 -0.48 9.22
C ARG A 227 -5.63 -1.62 9.76
N SER A 228 -5.18 -2.88 9.65
CA SER A 228 -5.95 -4.01 10.17
C SER A 228 -6.06 -3.98 11.69
N PHE A 229 -5.01 -3.54 12.40
CA PHE A 229 -5.05 -3.37 13.84
C PHE A 229 -6.10 -2.32 14.25
N LEU A 230 -6.15 -1.17 13.57
CA LEU A 230 -7.21 -0.19 13.79
C LEU A 230 -8.60 -0.79 13.51
N PHE A 231 -8.77 -1.51 12.40
CA PHE A 231 -10.02 -2.18 12.07
C PHE A 231 -10.44 -3.18 13.15
N ALA A 232 -9.49 -3.96 13.69
CA ALA A 232 -9.73 -4.90 14.78
C ALA A 232 -10.16 -4.18 16.07
N CYS A 233 -9.50 -3.07 16.43
CA CYS A 233 -9.89 -2.23 17.57
C CYS A 233 -11.32 -1.68 17.43
N LEU A 234 -11.70 -1.25 16.22
CA LEU A 234 -13.05 -0.79 15.91
C LEU A 234 -14.06 -1.94 16.02
N GLY A 235 -13.74 -3.11 15.47
CA GLY A 235 -14.57 -4.32 15.58
C GLY A 235 -14.81 -4.71 17.03
N MET A 236 -13.76 -4.72 17.85
CA MET A 236 -13.84 -5.03 19.28
C MET A 236 -14.68 -3.99 20.03
N CYS A 237 -14.48 -2.70 19.77
CA CYS A 237 -15.28 -1.65 20.39
C CYS A 237 -16.76 -1.84 20.09
N ILE A 238 -17.12 -2.03 18.81
CA ILE A 238 -18.53 -2.22 18.43
C ILE A 238 -19.08 -3.50 19.03
N ALA A 239 -18.32 -4.60 19.04
CA ALA A 239 -18.72 -5.84 19.67
C ALA A 239 -19.05 -5.64 21.16
N GLN A 240 -18.17 -4.99 21.93
CA GLN A 240 -18.44 -4.69 23.34
C GLN A 240 -19.67 -3.82 23.55
N MET A 241 -19.90 -2.81 22.69
CA MET A 241 -21.10 -1.97 22.81
C MET A 241 -22.41 -2.73 22.53
N TYR A 242 -22.37 -3.80 21.73
CA TYR A 242 -23.50 -4.71 21.55
C TYR A 242 -23.51 -5.88 22.55
N GLY A 243 -22.63 -5.88 23.55
CA GLY A 243 -22.50 -6.98 24.51
C GLY A 243 -22.06 -8.30 23.87
N LYS A 244 -21.27 -8.23 22.79
CA LYS A 244 -20.72 -9.38 22.08
C LYS A 244 -19.24 -9.53 22.40
N ASP A 245 -18.81 -10.77 22.55
CA ASP A 245 -17.42 -11.14 22.77
C ASP A 245 -16.75 -11.65 21.48
N LYS A 246 -17.33 -11.35 20.31
CA LYS A 246 -16.76 -11.76 19.02
C LYS A 246 -17.10 -10.83 17.85
N PHE A 247 -16.25 -10.84 16.84
CA PHE A 247 -16.47 -10.17 15.56
C PHE A 247 -15.76 -10.89 14.41
N THR A 248 -16.10 -10.57 13.16
CA THR A 248 -15.68 -11.31 11.97
C THR A 248 -14.81 -10.46 11.03
N PHE A 249 -13.72 -11.06 10.55
CA PHE A 249 -12.96 -10.62 9.37
C PHE A 249 -13.33 -11.44 8.13
N TYR A 250 -13.60 -10.73 7.04
CA TYR A 250 -13.78 -11.33 5.71
C TYR A 250 -12.67 -10.87 4.77
N GLU A 251 -11.69 -11.75 4.57
CA GLU A 251 -10.61 -11.67 3.58
C GLU A 251 -10.37 -13.10 3.06
N ASN A 252 -9.86 -13.30 1.86
CA ASN A 252 -9.52 -14.64 1.36
C ASN A 252 -8.17 -15.13 1.93
N GLY A 253 -7.99 -16.44 2.03
CA GLY A 253 -6.80 -17.04 2.62
C GLY A 253 -5.47 -16.69 1.93
N VAL A 254 -5.48 -16.53 0.60
CA VAL A 254 -4.27 -16.23 -0.18
C VAL A 254 -3.73 -14.84 0.18
N VAL A 255 -4.62 -13.86 0.32
CA VAL A 255 -4.26 -12.49 0.75
C VAL A 255 -4.00 -12.44 2.26
N SER A 256 -4.65 -13.28 3.08
CA SER A 256 -4.34 -13.39 4.51
C SER A 256 -2.90 -13.86 4.75
N LEU A 257 -2.45 -14.89 4.03
CA LEU A 257 -1.09 -15.44 4.15
C LEU A 257 -0.05 -14.59 3.41
N ASN A 258 -0.45 -14.02 2.26
CA ASN A 258 0.31 -13.05 1.46
C ASN A 258 1.76 -13.46 1.16
N LEU A 259 1.96 -14.69 0.67
CA LEU A 259 3.27 -15.16 0.25
C LEU A 259 3.93 -14.21 -0.78
N PRO A 260 5.24 -13.93 -0.67
CA PRO A 260 5.95 -13.10 -1.64
C PRO A 260 5.88 -13.66 -3.06
N LEU A 261 5.49 -12.82 -4.03
CA LEU A 261 5.42 -13.19 -5.45
C LEU A 261 6.79 -13.43 -6.10
N THR A 262 7.86 -12.85 -5.53
CA THR A 262 9.24 -13.10 -5.93
C THR A 262 10.13 -13.21 -4.70
N LYS A 263 11.24 -13.96 -4.83
CA LYS A 263 12.22 -14.17 -3.75
C LYS A 263 12.91 -12.87 -3.30
N ASP A 264 12.92 -11.84 -4.15
CA ASP A 264 13.57 -10.56 -3.91
C ASP A 264 12.68 -9.55 -3.16
N VAL A 265 11.41 -9.90 -2.94
CA VAL A 265 10.52 -9.10 -2.10
C VAL A 265 10.87 -9.39 -0.64
N LEU A 266 11.63 -8.48 -0.02
CA LEU A 266 11.88 -8.48 1.43
C LEU A 266 10.55 -8.68 2.19
N GLU A 267 10.49 -9.65 3.11
CA GLU A 267 9.27 -10.05 3.85
C GLU A 267 8.46 -8.87 4.42
N SER A 268 9.17 -7.82 4.84
CA SER A 268 8.62 -6.53 5.27
C SER A 268 7.89 -5.72 4.19
N ARG A 269 7.62 -6.29 3.00
CA ARG A 269 6.91 -5.64 1.88
C ARG A 269 5.48 -6.16 1.69
N ALA A 270 5.15 -7.37 2.14
CA ALA A 270 3.78 -7.89 2.16
C ALA A 270 2.99 -7.31 3.35
N THR A 271 1.68 -7.06 3.17
CA THR A 271 0.75 -6.65 4.25
C THR A 271 0.14 -7.90 4.89
N ARG A 272 0.26 -8.08 6.21
CA ARG A 272 -0.21 -9.30 6.92
C ARG A 272 -1.55 -9.06 7.63
N THR A 273 -2.49 -8.45 6.92
CA THR A 273 -3.75 -7.86 7.42
C THR A 273 -4.55 -8.81 8.32
N THR A 274 -4.77 -10.04 7.84
CA THR A 274 -5.58 -11.11 8.47
C THR A 274 -4.77 -12.41 8.58
N HIS A 275 -3.45 -12.30 8.61
CA HIS A 275 -2.58 -13.45 8.82
C HIS A 275 -2.90 -14.08 10.18
N PRO A 276 -2.96 -15.43 10.32
CA PRO A 276 -3.40 -16.08 11.55
C PRO A 276 -2.60 -15.64 12.79
N ARG A 277 -1.26 -15.57 12.71
CA ARG A 277 -0.42 -14.97 13.78
C ARG A 277 -0.83 -13.53 14.18
N ALA A 278 -1.24 -12.69 13.23
CA ALA A 278 -1.69 -11.33 13.55
C ALA A 278 -3.07 -11.34 14.22
N LEU A 279 -3.98 -12.20 13.77
CA LEU A 279 -5.30 -12.36 14.38
C LEU A 279 -5.19 -12.92 15.81
N ASN A 280 -4.31 -13.90 16.04
CA ASN A 280 -4.03 -14.44 17.37
C ASN A 280 -3.45 -13.36 18.29
N GLY A 281 -2.52 -12.54 17.78
CA GLY A 281 -2.02 -11.38 18.52
C GLY A 281 -3.10 -10.36 18.90
N PHE A 282 -4.03 -10.07 17.98
CA PHE A 282 -5.20 -9.23 18.28
C PHE A 282 -6.09 -9.87 19.34
N LYS A 283 -6.36 -11.18 19.21
CA LYS A 283 -7.17 -11.95 20.14
C LYS A 283 -6.58 -11.89 21.55
N THR A 284 -5.31 -12.26 21.72
CA THR A 284 -4.60 -12.22 23.00
C THR A 284 -4.63 -10.83 23.62
N LEU A 285 -4.40 -9.77 22.84
CA LEU A 285 -4.50 -8.40 23.33
C LEU A 285 -5.92 -8.08 23.83
N PHE A 286 -6.95 -8.42 23.05
CA PHE A 286 -8.33 -8.12 23.40
C PHE A 286 -8.83 -8.95 24.57
N ASP A 287 -8.36 -10.18 24.73
CA ASP A 287 -8.63 -11.02 25.88
C ASP A 287 -8.16 -10.33 27.17
N MET A 288 -6.95 -9.77 27.15
CA MET A 288 -6.39 -9.01 28.28
C MET A 288 -7.15 -7.71 28.54
N VAL A 289 -7.48 -6.97 27.48
CA VAL A 289 -8.19 -5.67 27.57
C VAL A 289 -9.59 -5.81 28.15
N VAL A 290 -10.34 -6.84 27.71
CA VAL A 290 -11.73 -7.07 28.12
C VAL A 290 -11.80 -7.93 29.39
N GLY A 291 -10.78 -8.75 29.65
CA GLY A 291 -10.77 -9.72 30.75
C GLY A 291 -11.66 -10.94 30.49
N LYS A 292 -11.84 -11.33 29.22
CA LYS A 292 -12.70 -12.45 28.77
C LYS A 292 -12.13 -13.07 27.51
N ASP A 293 -12.60 -14.26 27.15
CA ASP A 293 -12.28 -14.90 25.88
C ASP A 293 -13.00 -14.20 24.71
N ILE A 294 -12.23 -13.56 23.83
CA ILE A 294 -12.69 -12.87 22.62
C ILE A 294 -12.52 -13.77 21.40
N GLY A 295 -13.55 -13.84 20.56
CA GLY A 295 -13.52 -14.52 19.25
C GLY A 295 -13.24 -13.56 18.08
N ILE A 296 -12.30 -13.92 17.22
CA ILE A 296 -12.07 -13.25 15.93
C ILE A 296 -12.30 -14.27 14.81
N ASP A 297 -13.52 -14.28 14.26
CA ASP A 297 -13.93 -15.25 13.24
C ASP A 297 -13.31 -14.86 11.88
N HIS A 298 -12.75 -15.81 11.14
CA HIS A 298 -12.23 -15.61 9.79
C HIS A 298 -12.74 -16.69 8.80
N PRO A 299 -14.02 -16.64 8.38
CA PRO A 299 -14.67 -17.73 7.65
C PRO A 299 -14.04 -18.06 6.28
N PHE A 300 -13.37 -17.08 5.67
CA PHE A 300 -12.78 -17.18 4.34
C PHE A 300 -11.29 -17.55 4.35
N GLN A 301 -10.73 -17.92 5.50
CA GLN A 301 -9.30 -18.27 5.65
C GLN A 301 -8.84 -19.42 4.73
N TRP A 302 -9.75 -20.30 4.33
CA TRP A 302 -9.47 -21.45 3.46
C TRP A 302 -10.06 -21.31 2.06
N LEU A 303 -10.46 -20.10 1.66
CA LEU A 303 -11.02 -19.83 0.34
C LEU A 303 -10.09 -18.95 -0.46
N THR A 304 -10.01 -19.22 -1.76
CA THR A 304 -9.40 -18.33 -2.75
C THR A 304 -10.32 -17.13 -3.01
N LYS A 305 -9.77 -16.04 -3.53
CA LYS A 305 -10.58 -14.86 -3.89
C LYS A 305 -11.59 -15.16 -5.01
N LYS A 306 -11.34 -16.14 -5.88
CA LYS A 306 -12.33 -16.67 -6.83
C LYS A 306 -13.53 -17.26 -6.09
N GLU A 307 -13.32 -18.20 -5.17
CA GLU A 307 -14.41 -18.83 -4.41
C GLU A 307 -15.19 -17.80 -3.57
N VAL A 308 -14.49 -16.82 -2.99
CA VAL A 308 -15.12 -15.68 -2.32
C VAL A 308 -15.97 -14.85 -3.29
N THR A 309 -15.51 -14.64 -4.52
CA THR A 309 -16.27 -13.93 -5.56
C THR A 309 -17.51 -14.73 -5.98
N GLU A 310 -17.42 -16.06 -6.08
CA GLU A 310 -18.54 -16.95 -6.42
C GLU A 310 -19.65 -16.90 -5.35
N LYS A 311 -19.32 -16.70 -4.07
CA LYS A 311 -20.31 -16.49 -3.01
C LYS A 311 -21.20 -15.27 -3.26
N ILE A 312 -20.67 -14.20 -3.86
CA ILE A 312 -21.48 -13.03 -4.23
C ILE A 312 -22.59 -13.46 -5.20
N LYS A 313 -22.26 -14.22 -6.25
CA LYS A 313 -23.23 -14.72 -7.22
C LYS A 313 -24.18 -15.74 -6.62
N GLN A 314 -23.68 -16.65 -5.79
CA GLN A 314 -24.48 -17.68 -5.11
C GLN A 314 -25.65 -17.09 -4.30
N HIS A 315 -25.45 -15.88 -3.78
CA HIS A 315 -26.41 -15.17 -2.95
C HIS A 315 -27.05 -13.96 -3.65
N GLY A 316 -27.00 -13.91 -4.98
CA GLY A 316 -27.71 -12.90 -5.78
C GLY A 316 -27.14 -11.49 -5.67
N GLY A 317 -25.86 -11.34 -5.33
CA GLY A 317 -25.15 -10.07 -5.15
C GLY A 317 -24.42 -9.56 -6.40
N GLU A 318 -24.42 -10.30 -7.51
CA GLU A 318 -23.54 -10.09 -8.68
C GLU A 318 -23.67 -8.70 -9.32
N LEU A 319 -24.88 -8.13 -9.36
CA LEU A 319 -25.09 -6.77 -9.89
C LEU A 319 -24.42 -5.66 -9.08
N LEU A 320 -24.05 -5.92 -7.83
CA LEU A 320 -23.34 -4.98 -6.96
C LEU A 320 -21.82 -5.22 -6.96
N LEU A 321 -21.33 -6.25 -7.66
CA LEU A 321 -19.89 -6.56 -7.73
C LEU A 321 -19.09 -5.37 -8.28
N VAL A 322 -19.63 -4.72 -9.32
CA VAL A 322 -19.03 -3.54 -9.97
C VAL A 322 -18.81 -2.35 -9.03
N ASP A 323 -19.59 -2.27 -7.95
CA ASP A 323 -19.54 -1.17 -6.98
C ASP A 323 -18.54 -1.43 -5.86
N THR A 324 -18.06 -2.68 -5.69
CA THR A 324 -17.02 -3.00 -4.73
C THR A 324 -15.65 -2.44 -5.17
N ASN A 325 -14.77 -2.14 -4.22
CA ASN A 325 -13.44 -1.61 -4.54
C ASN A 325 -12.31 -2.21 -3.67
N SER A 326 -11.43 -2.99 -4.30
CA SER A 326 -10.25 -3.60 -3.65
C SER A 326 -8.95 -2.79 -3.86
N CYS A 327 -8.98 -1.67 -4.59
CA CYS A 327 -7.76 -0.94 -4.98
C CYS A 327 -7.11 -0.22 -3.79
N THR A 328 -5.80 -0.36 -3.62
CA THR A 328 -5.05 0.30 -2.52
C THR A 328 -4.67 1.75 -2.81
N ARG A 329 -5.01 2.28 -4.00
CA ARG A 329 -4.62 3.62 -4.46
C ARG A 329 -5.81 4.57 -4.66
N PRO A 330 -6.56 4.94 -3.59
CA PRO A 330 -7.78 5.74 -3.69
C PRO A 330 -7.59 7.15 -4.27
N ARG A 331 -6.38 7.69 -4.17
CA ARG A 331 -6.01 8.97 -4.81
C ARG A 331 -6.12 8.90 -6.34
N THR A 332 -5.94 7.71 -6.92
CA THR A 332 -5.98 7.52 -8.37
C THR A 332 -7.40 7.35 -8.93
N TRP A 333 -8.40 7.08 -8.10
CA TRP A 333 -9.75 6.73 -8.55
C TRP A 333 -10.47 7.90 -9.23
N THR A 334 -11.16 7.61 -10.32
CA THR A 334 -12.08 8.52 -11.01
C THR A 334 -13.45 7.87 -11.16
N ARG A 335 -14.47 8.63 -11.58
CA ARG A 335 -15.81 8.06 -11.87
C ARG A 335 -15.77 6.99 -12.95
N LYS A 336 -14.85 7.14 -13.92
CA LYS A 336 -14.65 6.17 -15.01
C LYS A 336 -13.82 4.97 -14.53
N HIS A 337 -12.68 5.23 -13.90
CA HIS A 337 -11.73 4.19 -13.49
C HIS A 337 -11.63 4.14 -11.96
N SER A 338 -12.37 3.23 -11.34
CA SER A 338 -12.34 2.95 -9.90
C SER A 338 -11.13 2.09 -9.49
N HIS A 339 -10.48 1.43 -10.45
CA HIS A 339 -9.32 0.56 -10.22
C HIS A 339 -8.08 1.03 -11.00
N CYS A 340 -6.89 0.87 -10.42
CA CYS A 340 -5.66 1.26 -11.10
C CYS A 340 -5.16 0.20 -12.09
N GLY A 341 -5.51 -1.07 -11.90
CA GLY A 341 -5.09 -2.19 -12.78
C GLY A 341 -3.63 -2.65 -12.64
N VAL A 342 -2.86 -2.04 -11.73
CA VAL A 342 -1.42 -2.32 -11.59
C VAL A 342 -0.98 -2.70 -10.17
N CYS A 343 -1.78 -2.39 -9.13
CA CYS A 343 -1.48 -2.86 -7.77
C CYS A 343 -1.86 -4.33 -7.61
N SER A 344 -1.18 -5.04 -6.69
CA SER A 344 -1.43 -6.47 -6.42
C SER A 344 -2.91 -6.78 -6.17
N GLN A 345 -3.59 -5.96 -5.37
CA GLN A 345 -5.02 -6.12 -5.06
C GLN A 345 -5.94 -5.94 -6.28
N CYS A 346 -5.56 -5.12 -7.26
CA CYS A 346 -6.30 -5.01 -8.53
C CYS A 346 -6.05 -6.21 -9.45
N ILE A 347 -4.81 -6.72 -9.46
CA ILE A 347 -4.41 -7.87 -10.28
C ILE A 347 -5.12 -9.13 -9.79
N ASP A 348 -5.00 -9.43 -8.49
CA ASP A 348 -5.65 -10.56 -7.84
C ASP A 348 -7.19 -10.51 -7.98
N ARG A 349 -7.79 -9.34 -7.71
CA ARG A 349 -9.22 -9.12 -7.96
C ARG A 349 -9.62 -9.47 -9.39
N ARG A 350 -8.91 -8.93 -10.38
CA ARG A 350 -9.31 -9.10 -11.78
C ARG A 350 -9.11 -10.53 -12.26
N PHE A 351 -8.03 -11.20 -11.86
CA PHE A 351 -7.85 -12.64 -12.10
C PHE A 351 -8.99 -13.45 -11.49
N SER A 352 -9.33 -13.18 -10.22
CA SER A 352 -10.38 -13.91 -9.50
C SER A 352 -11.77 -13.75 -10.12
N ILE A 353 -12.13 -12.53 -10.55
CA ILE A 353 -13.41 -12.26 -11.22
C ILE A 353 -13.51 -12.97 -12.57
N LEU A 354 -12.42 -12.99 -13.34
CA LEU A 354 -12.37 -13.72 -14.62
C LEU A 354 -12.43 -15.23 -14.39
N ALA A 355 -11.70 -15.75 -13.40
CA ALA A 355 -11.69 -17.17 -13.04
C ALA A 355 -13.06 -17.65 -12.53
N ALA A 356 -13.84 -16.78 -11.88
CA ALA A 356 -15.21 -17.05 -11.44
C ALA A 356 -16.25 -16.95 -12.58
N GLY A 357 -15.83 -16.61 -13.81
CA GLY A 357 -16.73 -16.38 -14.93
C GLY A 357 -17.66 -15.17 -14.73
N MET A 358 -17.21 -14.17 -13.97
CA MET A 358 -18.01 -12.99 -13.62
C MET A 358 -17.54 -11.70 -14.32
N GLY A 359 -16.74 -11.83 -15.38
CA GLY A 359 -16.20 -10.70 -16.14
C GLY A 359 -17.26 -9.76 -16.71
N GLU A 360 -18.47 -10.25 -17.01
CA GLU A 360 -19.58 -9.42 -17.50
C GLU A 360 -20.13 -8.45 -16.43
N TYR A 361 -20.05 -8.82 -15.15
CA TYR A 361 -20.50 -8.00 -14.02
C TYR A 361 -19.46 -6.98 -13.58
N GLU A 362 -18.25 -7.02 -14.14
CA GLU A 362 -17.22 -6.01 -13.93
C GLU A 362 -16.55 -5.67 -15.26
N PRO A 363 -17.00 -4.63 -15.96
CA PRO A 363 -16.38 -4.19 -17.20
C PRO A 363 -14.89 -3.84 -17.02
N ALA A 364 -14.06 -4.23 -18.00
CA ALA A 364 -12.63 -3.95 -17.96
C ALA A 364 -12.27 -2.46 -17.96
N ASP A 365 -13.16 -1.61 -18.50
CA ASP A 365 -13.01 -0.15 -18.54
C ASP A 365 -13.10 0.53 -17.17
N LYS A 366 -13.43 -0.21 -16.10
CA LYS A 366 -13.28 0.22 -14.70
C LYS A 366 -11.82 0.30 -14.26
N TYR A 367 -10.91 -0.34 -15.00
CA TYR A 367 -9.48 -0.34 -14.73
C TYR A 367 -8.79 0.69 -15.63
N LYS A 368 -7.90 1.50 -15.04
CA LYS A 368 -7.02 2.38 -15.82
C LYS A 368 -6.11 1.60 -16.77
N VAL A 369 -5.70 0.41 -16.33
CA VAL A 369 -4.88 -0.51 -17.09
C VAL A 369 -5.60 -1.85 -17.08
N ASP A 370 -6.08 -2.30 -18.24
CA ASP A 370 -6.66 -3.62 -18.40
C ASP A 370 -5.65 -4.71 -17.98
N LEU A 371 -6.11 -5.76 -17.29
CA LEU A 371 -5.24 -6.82 -16.77
C LEU A 371 -4.44 -7.51 -17.89
N LEU A 372 -5.12 -7.90 -18.97
CA LEU A 372 -4.60 -8.79 -19.99
C LEU A 372 -3.95 -8.01 -21.15
N LYS A 373 -4.65 -6.98 -21.64
CA LYS A 373 -4.33 -6.24 -22.87
C LYS A 373 -3.73 -4.86 -22.62
N GLY A 374 -3.85 -4.34 -21.41
CA GLY A 374 -3.41 -2.98 -21.09
C GLY A 374 -1.88 -2.80 -21.20
N ALA A 375 -1.43 -1.75 -21.88
CA ALA A 375 -0.02 -1.37 -21.90
C ALA A 375 0.46 -0.99 -20.49
N ARG A 376 1.65 -1.45 -20.11
CA ARG A 376 2.27 -1.17 -18.81
C ARG A 376 3.62 -0.48 -18.98
N ALA A 377 3.97 0.37 -18.02
CA ALA A 377 5.31 0.93 -17.90
C ALA A 377 6.31 -0.18 -17.53
N ILE A 378 7.44 -0.21 -18.23
CA ILE A 378 8.42 -1.32 -18.25
C ILE A 378 9.11 -1.53 -16.89
N ASP A 379 9.20 -0.50 -16.07
CA ASP A 379 10.01 -0.48 -14.85
C ASP A 379 9.27 -1.02 -13.60
N ARG A 380 8.01 -0.59 -13.35
CA ARG A 380 7.31 -0.89 -12.08
C ARG A 380 6.03 -1.69 -12.25
N ASN A 381 5.26 -1.42 -13.31
CA ASN A 381 3.91 -2.00 -13.46
C ASN A 381 3.93 -3.36 -14.16
N ILE A 382 4.89 -3.60 -15.06
CA ILE A 382 5.08 -4.93 -15.68
C ILE A 382 5.48 -5.95 -14.61
N ASN A 383 6.43 -5.60 -13.75
CA ASN A 383 7.01 -6.55 -12.80
C ASN A 383 5.96 -7.18 -11.87
N MET A 384 4.99 -6.42 -11.36
CA MET A 384 3.96 -6.98 -10.48
C MET A 384 3.08 -8.01 -11.20
N ALA A 385 2.51 -7.66 -12.37
CA ALA A 385 1.62 -8.55 -13.10
C ALA A 385 2.35 -9.78 -13.68
N ALA A 386 3.57 -9.57 -14.19
CA ALA A 386 4.41 -10.67 -14.68
C ALA A 386 4.85 -11.60 -13.53
N SER A 387 5.27 -11.05 -12.39
CA SER A 387 5.63 -11.86 -11.21
C SER A 387 4.43 -12.65 -10.68
N TYR A 388 3.23 -12.07 -10.74
CA TYR A 388 2.01 -12.75 -10.33
C TYR A 388 1.73 -14.01 -11.16
N VAL A 389 1.85 -13.91 -12.48
CA VAL A 389 1.65 -15.08 -13.38
C VAL A 389 2.84 -16.05 -13.29
N ARG A 390 4.08 -15.56 -13.18
CA ARG A 390 5.27 -16.42 -12.99
C ARG A 390 5.18 -17.22 -11.69
N PHE A 391 4.72 -16.60 -10.61
CA PHE A 391 4.46 -17.29 -9.35
C PHE A 391 3.52 -18.49 -9.56
N ALA A 392 2.43 -18.31 -10.32
CA ALA A 392 1.52 -19.41 -10.66
C ALA A 392 2.17 -20.49 -11.56
N GLN A 393 3.01 -20.09 -12.52
CA GLN A 393 3.76 -21.04 -13.36
C GLN A 393 4.77 -21.87 -12.56
N ASP A 394 5.51 -21.22 -11.65
CA ASP A 394 6.49 -21.87 -10.79
C ASP A 394 5.81 -22.83 -9.82
N PHE A 395 4.65 -22.43 -9.26
CA PHE A 395 3.88 -23.25 -8.34
C PHE A 395 3.38 -24.55 -8.97
N LYS A 396 3.10 -24.58 -10.27
CA LYS A 396 2.65 -25.79 -10.99
C LYS A 396 3.62 -26.97 -10.85
N ASN A 397 4.91 -26.69 -10.65
CA ASN A 397 5.95 -27.72 -10.50
C ASN A 397 6.27 -28.02 -9.02
N LEU A 398 5.64 -27.34 -8.07
CA LEU A 398 5.86 -27.57 -6.63
C LEU A 398 5.05 -28.75 -6.13
N THR A 399 5.70 -29.59 -5.34
CA THR A 399 5.05 -30.61 -4.50
C THR A 399 4.86 -30.09 -3.09
N LYS A 400 3.89 -30.63 -2.33
CA LYS A 400 3.72 -30.35 -0.89
C LYS A 400 5.05 -30.45 -0.14
N SER A 401 5.79 -31.55 -0.34
CA SER A 401 7.09 -31.78 0.32
C SER A 401 8.18 -30.74 0.02
N SER A 402 8.08 -30.03 -1.11
CA SER A 402 9.01 -28.95 -1.49
C SER A 402 8.49 -27.56 -1.15
N PHE A 403 7.22 -27.45 -0.76
CA PHE A 403 6.50 -26.18 -0.63
C PHE A 403 7.09 -25.28 0.46
N VAL A 404 7.30 -25.80 1.67
CA VAL A 404 7.89 -25.05 2.78
C VAL A 404 9.33 -24.62 2.46
N ASN A 405 10.09 -25.46 1.77
CA ASN A 405 11.46 -25.10 1.35
C ASN A 405 11.46 -24.00 0.28
N ALA A 406 10.49 -24.00 -0.63
CA ALA A 406 10.34 -22.96 -1.64
C ALA A 406 9.79 -21.65 -1.07
N HIS A 407 8.94 -21.73 -0.04
CA HIS A 407 8.25 -20.62 0.59
C HIS A 407 8.31 -20.69 2.13
N PRO A 408 9.50 -20.51 2.73
CA PRO A 408 9.69 -20.65 4.18
C PRO A 408 8.87 -19.65 5.01
N GLN A 409 8.38 -18.57 4.39
CA GLN A 409 7.52 -17.58 5.04
C GLN A 409 6.22 -18.19 5.57
N ILE A 410 5.77 -19.33 5.03
CA ILE A 410 4.58 -20.02 5.52
C ILE A 410 4.72 -20.52 6.95
N THR A 411 5.95 -20.77 7.41
CA THR A 411 6.21 -21.33 8.75
C THR A 411 5.63 -20.46 9.86
N SER A 412 5.51 -19.14 9.66
CA SER A 412 4.88 -18.24 10.63
C SER A 412 3.37 -18.44 10.80
N ALA A 413 2.71 -19.22 9.93
CA ALA A 413 1.29 -19.53 10.00
C ALA A 413 1.00 -20.95 10.49
N LEU A 414 1.95 -21.90 10.33
CA LEU A 414 1.67 -23.33 10.51
C LEU A 414 1.29 -23.74 11.93
N SER A 415 1.69 -22.97 12.94
CA SER A 415 1.40 -23.21 14.36
C SER A 415 0.28 -22.31 14.90
N GLU A 416 -0.41 -21.57 14.04
CA GLU A 416 -1.33 -20.50 14.45
C GLU A 416 -2.80 -20.90 14.32
N PHE A 417 -3.08 -22.17 13.99
CA PHE A 417 -4.43 -22.71 13.83
C PHE A 417 -4.71 -23.72 14.94
N ASP A 418 -5.52 -23.35 15.93
CA ASP A 418 -5.77 -24.17 17.12
C ASP A 418 -6.40 -25.54 16.80
N ASP A 419 -7.20 -25.62 15.74
CA ASP A 419 -7.93 -26.82 15.34
C ASP A 419 -7.15 -27.77 14.41
N LEU A 420 -5.89 -27.46 14.06
CA LEU A 420 -5.12 -28.19 13.07
C LEU A 420 -3.71 -28.52 13.57
N THR A 421 -3.23 -29.72 13.24
CA THR A 421 -1.80 -30.02 13.32
C THR A 421 -1.02 -29.23 12.28
N THR A 422 0.29 -29.06 12.49
CA THR A 422 1.17 -28.38 11.53
C THR A 422 1.12 -29.01 10.13
N ASP A 423 1.04 -30.34 10.02
CA ASP A 423 0.94 -31.02 8.72
C ASP A 423 -0.41 -30.79 8.03
N GLU A 424 -1.50 -30.76 8.80
CA GLU A 424 -2.84 -30.43 8.27
C GLU A 424 -2.92 -28.97 7.82
N ALA A 425 -2.34 -28.04 8.59
CA ALA A 425 -2.24 -26.64 8.20
C ALA A 425 -1.40 -26.46 6.92
N GLU A 426 -0.23 -27.12 6.84
CA GLU A 426 0.59 -27.11 5.63
C GLU A 426 -0.18 -27.65 4.41
N THR A 427 -0.91 -28.75 4.59
CA THR A 427 -1.74 -29.36 3.54
C THR A 427 -2.79 -28.38 3.03
N LYS A 428 -3.58 -27.79 3.93
CA LYS A 428 -4.64 -26.84 3.55
C LYS A 428 -4.09 -25.59 2.87
N ILE A 429 -2.96 -25.05 3.35
CA ILE A 429 -2.34 -23.89 2.71
C ILE A 429 -1.80 -24.27 1.32
N PHE A 430 -1.15 -25.42 1.18
CA PHE A 430 -0.67 -25.89 -0.12
C PHE A 430 -1.83 -26.05 -1.12
N GLU A 431 -2.94 -26.66 -0.70
CA GLU A 431 -4.14 -26.83 -1.52
C GLU A 431 -4.76 -25.49 -1.91
N LEU A 432 -4.85 -24.54 -0.98
CA LEU A 432 -5.34 -23.19 -1.22
C LEU A 432 -4.50 -22.46 -2.30
N TYR A 433 -3.18 -22.48 -2.17
CA TYR A 433 -2.30 -21.85 -3.16
C TYR A 433 -2.32 -22.58 -4.50
N LYS A 434 -2.38 -23.91 -4.49
CA LYS A 434 -2.53 -24.71 -5.72
C LYS A 434 -3.78 -24.29 -6.48
N GLN A 435 -4.92 -24.29 -5.80
CA GLN A 435 -6.21 -23.89 -6.38
C GLN A 435 -6.14 -22.47 -6.94
N HIS A 436 -5.58 -21.53 -6.18
CA HIS A 436 -5.39 -20.15 -6.62
C HIS A 436 -4.54 -20.04 -7.88
N THR A 437 -3.41 -20.74 -7.93
CA THR A 437 -2.51 -20.71 -9.09
C THR A 437 -3.10 -21.39 -10.31
N ASP A 438 -3.86 -22.48 -10.12
CA ASP A 438 -4.61 -23.13 -11.19
C ASP A 438 -5.67 -22.19 -11.80
N ASP A 439 -6.35 -21.39 -10.96
CA ASP A 439 -7.32 -20.39 -11.41
C ASP A 439 -6.65 -19.26 -12.22
N VAL A 440 -5.46 -18.79 -11.81
CA VAL A 440 -4.67 -17.82 -12.58
C VAL A 440 -4.26 -18.38 -13.93
N MET A 441 -3.77 -19.62 -13.96
CA MET A 441 -3.36 -20.28 -15.20
C MET A 441 -4.54 -20.49 -16.15
N ARG A 442 -5.71 -20.89 -15.65
CA ARG A 442 -6.92 -21.04 -16.45
C ARG A 442 -7.35 -19.72 -17.11
N VAL A 443 -7.24 -18.60 -16.40
CA VAL A 443 -7.52 -17.28 -16.99
C VAL A 443 -6.55 -16.95 -18.12
N MET A 444 -5.26 -17.28 -17.96
CA MET A 444 -4.26 -17.07 -19.00
C MET A 444 -4.48 -17.96 -20.23
N GLU A 445 -4.87 -19.22 -20.02
CA GLU A 445 -5.22 -20.17 -21.09
C GLU A 445 -6.45 -19.70 -21.87
N ASN A 446 -7.54 -19.35 -21.17
CA ASN A 446 -8.76 -18.82 -21.81
C ASN A 446 -8.48 -17.53 -22.60
N ALA A 447 -7.62 -16.66 -22.06
CA ALA A 447 -7.26 -15.42 -22.74
C ALA A 447 -6.38 -15.65 -23.97
N LEU A 448 -5.52 -16.68 -23.97
CA LEU A 448 -4.78 -17.08 -25.16
C LEU A 448 -5.73 -17.53 -26.27
N ASP A 449 -6.73 -18.34 -25.94
CA ASP A 449 -7.73 -18.80 -26.90
C ASP A 449 -8.54 -17.63 -27.47
N GLU A 450 -9.03 -16.73 -26.61
CA GLU A 450 -9.85 -15.58 -26.97
C GLU A 450 -9.10 -14.54 -27.83
N TYR A 451 -7.82 -14.29 -27.52
CA TYR A 451 -7.03 -13.20 -28.13
C TYR A 451 -5.91 -13.69 -29.06
N SER A 452 -5.90 -14.96 -29.45
CA SER A 452 -4.88 -15.57 -30.30
C SER A 452 -4.64 -14.80 -31.62
N GLU A 453 -5.69 -14.38 -32.32
CA GLU A 453 -5.59 -13.59 -33.56
C GLU A 453 -4.87 -12.26 -33.34
N GLN A 454 -5.22 -11.52 -32.29
CA GLN A 454 -4.60 -10.23 -31.95
C GLN A 454 -3.14 -10.38 -31.52
N ILE A 455 -2.82 -11.48 -30.83
CA ILE A 455 -1.44 -11.82 -30.44
C ILE A 455 -0.58 -12.09 -31.68
N VAL A 456 -1.08 -12.92 -32.61
CA VAL A 456 -0.36 -13.27 -33.85
C VAL A 456 -0.21 -12.05 -34.76
N ALA A 457 -1.23 -11.20 -34.85
CA ALA A 457 -1.21 -9.98 -35.63
C ALA A 457 -0.37 -8.85 -35.01
N ASN A 458 0.21 -9.03 -33.81
CA ASN A 458 0.93 -8.00 -33.04
C ASN A 458 0.09 -6.73 -32.78
N GLU A 459 -1.22 -6.88 -32.59
CA GLU A 459 -2.14 -5.77 -32.33
C GLU A 459 -2.17 -5.36 -30.85
N LEU A 460 -1.69 -6.23 -29.96
CA LEU A 460 -1.58 -5.94 -28.54
C LEU A 460 -0.27 -5.18 -28.22
N PRO A 461 -0.29 -4.23 -27.26
CA PRO A 461 0.93 -3.57 -26.80
C PRO A 461 1.96 -4.60 -26.31
N SER A 462 3.24 -4.44 -26.68
CA SER A 462 4.32 -5.35 -26.28
C SER A 462 4.50 -5.46 -24.76
N THR A 463 4.04 -4.48 -24.01
CA THR A 463 4.06 -4.44 -22.55
C THR A 463 2.75 -4.91 -21.89
N SER A 464 1.80 -5.41 -22.68
CA SER A 464 0.60 -6.08 -22.17
C SER A 464 0.94 -7.44 -21.58
N LEU A 465 0.12 -7.92 -20.65
CA LEU A 465 0.38 -9.19 -19.98
C LEU A 465 0.37 -10.36 -20.98
N LEU A 466 -0.58 -10.36 -21.92
CA LEU A 466 -0.64 -11.39 -22.97
C LEU A 466 0.59 -11.36 -23.88
N SER A 467 1.05 -10.17 -24.30
CA SER A 467 2.25 -10.09 -25.14
C SER A 467 3.51 -10.55 -24.39
N ILE A 468 3.64 -10.24 -23.10
CA ILE A 468 4.78 -10.69 -22.28
C ILE A 468 4.91 -12.22 -22.24
N PHE A 469 3.78 -12.94 -22.18
CA PHE A 469 3.79 -14.40 -22.03
C PHE A 469 3.65 -15.17 -23.36
N PHE A 470 3.00 -14.59 -24.37
CA PHE A 470 2.64 -15.31 -25.60
C PHE A 470 3.22 -14.74 -26.89
N ASN A 471 3.72 -13.49 -26.89
CA ASN A 471 4.35 -12.93 -28.09
C ASN A 471 5.84 -13.33 -28.14
N ARG A 472 6.13 -14.45 -28.83
CA ARG A 472 7.49 -14.99 -28.99
C ARG A 472 8.31 -14.33 -30.11
N SER A 473 7.81 -13.29 -30.79
CA SER A 473 8.53 -12.68 -31.91
C SER A 473 9.79 -11.88 -31.51
N LYS A 474 10.04 -11.63 -30.21
CA LYS A 474 11.27 -10.96 -29.71
C LYS A 474 11.67 -11.35 -28.27
N LEU A 475 11.80 -12.63 -27.95
CA LEU A 475 12.54 -13.03 -26.76
C LEU A 475 13.44 -14.22 -27.11
N ASP A 476 14.74 -13.94 -27.26
CA ASP A 476 15.78 -14.95 -27.17
C ASP A 476 15.56 -15.79 -25.90
N ALA A 477 15.80 -17.09 -26.01
CA ALA A 477 15.63 -18.04 -24.92
C ALA A 477 16.25 -17.51 -23.62
N PRO A 478 15.59 -17.65 -22.45
CA PRO A 478 16.18 -17.25 -21.19
C PRO A 478 17.43 -18.10 -20.96
N THR A 479 18.59 -17.48 -21.11
CA THR A 479 19.85 -18.02 -20.60
C THR A 479 19.67 -18.17 -19.09
N ALA A 480 20.06 -19.32 -18.55
CA ALA A 480 19.92 -19.64 -17.13
C ALA A 480 20.29 -18.42 -16.27
N LEU A 481 19.33 -17.96 -15.45
CA LEU A 481 19.43 -16.75 -14.65
C LEU A 481 20.56 -16.87 -13.63
N ASN A 482 21.74 -16.38 -14.00
CA ASN A 482 22.86 -16.19 -13.08
C ASN A 482 22.69 -14.82 -12.42
N TYR A 483 21.89 -14.81 -11.35
CA TYR A 483 21.42 -13.60 -10.67
C TYR A 483 22.58 -12.70 -10.21
N ASP A 484 23.72 -13.28 -9.85
CA ASP A 484 24.91 -12.52 -9.42
C ASP A 484 25.56 -11.74 -10.55
N GLU A 485 25.60 -12.28 -11.78
CA GLU A 485 26.15 -11.57 -12.95
C GLU A 485 25.20 -10.49 -13.45
N GLN A 486 23.88 -10.72 -13.39
CA GLN A 486 22.89 -9.70 -13.72
C GLN A 486 22.76 -8.63 -12.65
N LEU A 487 22.91 -8.95 -11.36
CA LEU A 487 22.93 -7.93 -10.32
C LEU A 487 24.20 -7.10 -10.45
N LYS A 488 25.35 -7.72 -10.76
CA LYS A 488 26.59 -7.01 -11.02
C LYS A 488 26.51 -6.19 -12.32
N SER A 489 25.95 -6.72 -13.40
CA SER A 489 25.75 -5.96 -14.65
C SER A 489 24.65 -4.92 -14.55
N THR A 490 23.64 -5.12 -13.70
CA THR A 490 22.58 -4.14 -13.42
C THR A 490 23.08 -3.06 -12.47
N LEU A 491 23.94 -3.39 -11.51
CA LEU A 491 24.64 -2.40 -10.67
C LEU A 491 25.67 -1.62 -11.51
N ASP A 492 26.37 -2.29 -12.43
CA ASP A 492 27.28 -1.67 -13.41
C ASP A 492 26.49 -0.83 -14.44
N HIS A 493 25.29 -1.26 -14.88
CA HIS A 493 24.42 -0.50 -15.79
C HIS A 493 23.59 0.60 -15.11
N LEU A 494 23.28 0.47 -13.83
CA LEU A 494 22.73 1.57 -13.02
C LEU A 494 23.79 2.66 -12.82
N GLY A 495 25.07 2.30 -12.85
CA GLY A 495 26.18 3.24 -13.00
C GLY A 495 26.27 3.91 -14.38
N GLU A 496 25.54 3.42 -15.39
CA GLU A 496 25.61 3.87 -16.79
C GLU A 496 24.25 4.28 -17.41
N GLN A 497 23.28 4.76 -16.63
CA GLN A 497 22.15 5.50 -17.23
C GLN A 497 22.66 6.84 -17.78
N ARG A 498 23.15 6.81 -19.03
CA ARG A 498 23.70 7.97 -19.74
C ARG A 498 22.55 8.79 -20.32
N CYS A 499 22.35 9.97 -19.76
CA CYS A 499 21.44 10.95 -20.31
C CYS A 499 22.12 11.67 -21.48
N ASP A 500 21.67 11.33 -22.70
CA ASP A 500 22.14 11.95 -23.94
C ASP A 500 21.39 13.28 -24.18
N PHE A 501 22.14 14.35 -24.43
CA PHE A 501 21.61 15.67 -24.77
C PHE A 501 22.41 16.31 -25.91
N TYR A 502 21.75 17.16 -26.68
CA TYR A 502 22.33 17.95 -27.77
C TYR A 502 22.20 19.44 -27.43
N PHE A 503 23.31 20.16 -27.54
CA PHE A 503 23.36 21.60 -27.29
C PHE A 503 23.15 22.34 -28.63
N ASP A 504 21.95 22.87 -28.83
CA ASP A 504 21.54 23.55 -30.07
C ASP A 504 21.69 25.06 -29.91
N ASP A 505 22.92 25.55 -30.11
CA ASP A 505 23.25 26.98 -30.01
C ASP A 505 22.52 27.82 -31.06
N ALA A 506 22.17 27.26 -32.22
CA ALA A 506 21.48 27.97 -33.29
C ALA A 506 20.03 28.34 -32.92
N ASN A 507 19.40 27.54 -32.05
CA ASN A 507 18.00 27.73 -31.62
C ASN A 507 17.88 28.04 -30.12
N GLU A 508 18.99 28.36 -29.44
CA GLU A 508 19.06 28.65 -27.99
C GLU A 508 18.32 27.60 -27.12
N ARG A 509 18.57 26.31 -27.40
CA ARG A 509 17.93 25.21 -26.67
C ARG A 509 18.88 24.05 -26.38
N VAL A 510 18.56 23.28 -25.34
CA VAL A 510 19.14 21.95 -25.12
C VAL A 510 18.07 20.91 -25.35
N VAL A 511 18.34 19.96 -26.24
CA VAL A 511 17.40 18.87 -26.57
C VAL A 511 17.90 17.58 -25.92
N PHE A 512 16.99 16.82 -25.33
CA PHE A 512 17.29 15.53 -24.72
C PHE A 512 16.71 14.40 -25.56
N LYS A 513 17.32 13.22 -25.44
CA LYS A 513 16.73 11.99 -25.95
C LYS A 513 15.28 11.85 -25.45
N GLY A 514 14.35 11.55 -26.35
CA GLY A 514 12.90 11.57 -26.06
C GLY A 514 12.19 12.90 -26.36
N GLY A 515 12.91 13.92 -26.87
CA GLY A 515 12.30 15.13 -27.42
C GLY A 515 11.99 16.25 -26.41
N PHE A 516 12.43 16.10 -25.15
CA PHE A 516 12.33 17.16 -24.16
C PHE A 516 13.33 18.30 -24.46
N GLU A 517 12.89 19.55 -24.34
CA GLU A 517 13.70 20.73 -24.64
C GLU A 517 13.77 21.70 -23.45
N ILE A 518 14.97 22.24 -23.20
CA ILE A 518 15.22 23.32 -22.24
C ILE A 518 15.52 24.60 -23.03
N LYS A 519 14.83 25.70 -22.68
CA LYS A 519 14.97 27.04 -23.30
C LYS A 519 15.09 28.14 -22.25
N GLY A 520 15.42 29.35 -22.70
CA GLY A 520 15.42 30.56 -21.87
C GLY A 520 16.38 30.48 -20.67
N ASP A 521 15.88 30.78 -19.47
CA ASP A 521 16.65 30.75 -18.22
C ASP A 521 17.40 29.43 -17.98
N GLY A 522 16.82 28.29 -18.37
CA GLY A 522 17.45 26.98 -18.24
C GLY A 522 18.59 26.76 -19.24
N TYR A 523 18.44 27.27 -20.46
CA TYR A 523 19.48 27.23 -21.49
C TYR A 523 20.68 28.09 -21.06
N GLN A 524 20.43 29.32 -20.59
CA GLN A 524 21.50 30.21 -20.10
C GLN A 524 22.31 29.60 -18.95
N LEU A 525 21.64 28.91 -18.01
CA LEU A 525 22.31 28.19 -16.93
C LEU A 525 23.18 27.04 -17.47
N MET A 526 22.66 26.27 -18.42
CA MET A 526 23.39 25.19 -19.09
C MET A 526 24.62 25.73 -19.84
N THR A 527 24.53 26.89 -20.51
CA THR A 527 25.65 27.54 -21.21
C THR A 527 26.80 27.89 -20.27
N GLN A 528 26.50 28.32 -19.03
CA GLN A 528 27.55 28.62 -18.05
C GLN A 528 28.27 27.34 -17.56
N LEU A 529 27.55 26.22 -17.44
CA LEU A 529 28.10 24.99 -16.89
C LEU A 529 28.76 24.09 -17.97
N ILE A 530 28.33 24.18 -19.24
CA ILE A 530 28.77 23.28 -20.32
C ILE A 530 30.28 23.41 -20.62
N GLY A 531 30.86 24.60 -20.42
CA GLY A 531 32.28 24.83 -20.67
C GLY A 531 33.20 23.98 -19.79
N ASN A 532 32.91 23.87 -18.48
CA ASN A 532 33.67 23.01 -17.58
C ASN A 532 33.38 21.53 -17.84
N PHE A 533 32.15 21.19 -18.20
CA PHE A 533 31.74 19.84 -18.55
C PHE A 533 32.51 19.31 -19.77
N ARG A 534 32.52 20.04 -20.89
CA ARG A 534 33.26 19.68 -22.11
C ARG A 534 34.76 19.55 -21.85
N LYS A 535 35.35 20.48 -21.08
CA LYS A 535 36.78 20.42 -20.70
C LYS A 535 37.13 19.18 -19.88
N GLY A 536 36.30 18.82 -18.90
CA GLY A 536 36.50 17.63 -18.07
C GLY A 536 36.34 16.34 -18.89
N LYS A 537 35.31 16.26 -19.74
CA LYS A 537 35.06 15.10 -20.62
C LYS A 537 36.18 14.87 -21.63
N ASN A 538 36.69 15.92 -22.28
CA ASN A 538 37.75 15.80 -23.29
C ASN A 538 39.08 15.30 -22.73
N LYS A 539 39.39 15.61 -21.47
CA LYS A 539 40.63 15.17 -20.80
C LYS A 539 40.46 13.90 -19.97
N ASN A 540 39.23 13.38 -19.88
CA ASN A 540 38.84 12.36 -18.89
C ASN A 540 39.20 12.74 -17.44
N ASP A 541 39.20 14.06 -17.16
CA ASP A 541 39.55 14.67 -15.87
C ASP A 541 38.27 15.00 -15.05
N GLU A 542 38.45 15.38 -13.78
CA GLU A 542 37.35 15.83 -12.93
C GLU A 542 36.69 17.12 -13.50
N ILE A 543 35.36 17.14 -13.55
CA ILE A 543 34.61 18.32 -13.98
C ILE A 543 34.63 19.37 -12.87
N ALA A 544 35.23 20.53 -13.13
CA ALA A 544 35.38 21.59 -12.13
C ALA A 544 34.02 22.24 -11.78
N PHE A 545 33.79 22.45 -10.48
CA PHE A 545 32.67 23.24 -9.97
C PHE A 545 32.83 24.73 -10.29
N ILE A 546 31.71 25.43 -10.47
CA ILE A 546 31.64 26.89 -10.56
C ILE A 546 31.05 27.42 -9.26
N ASN A 547 31.78 28.29 -8.57
CA ASN A 547 31.32 28.92 -7.33
C ASN A 547 29.97 29.63 -7.53
N ALA A 548 29.06 29.51 -6.54
CA ALA A 548 27.70 30.03 -6.65
C ALA A 548 27.64 31.55 -6.88
N GLY A 549 28.49 32.34 -6.22
CA GLY A 549 28.54 33.79 -6.40
C GLY A 549 29.06 34.18 -7.77
N LYS A 550 30.06 33.45 -8.29
CA LYS A 550 30.54 33.63 -9.67
C LYS A 550 29.47 33.29 -10.69
N LEU A 551 28.82 32.13 -10.54
CA LEU A 551 27.75 31.69 -11.43
C LEU A 551 26.55 32.66 -11.41
N ALA A 552 26.23 33.22 -10.25
CA ALA A 552 25.18 34.20 -10.08
C ALA A 552 25.52 35.52 -10.81
N SER A 553 26.76 35.99 -10.66
CA SER A 553 27.30 37.16 -11.39
C SER A 553 27.29 36.94 -12.91
N ASP A 554 27.77 35.78 -13.38
CA ASP A 554 27.84 35.44 -14.81
C ASP A 554 26.45 35.34 -15.45
N MET A 555 25.41 35.07 -14.64
CA MET A 555 24.00 35.07 -15.06
C MET A 555 23.26 36.40 -14.80
N GLY A 556 23.91 37.41 -14.20
CA GLY A 556 23.26 38.67 -13.81
C GLY A 556 22.15 38.49 -12.77
N LYS A 557 22.26 37.50 -11.88
CA LYS A 557 21.24 37.12 -10.89
C LYS A 557 21.79 37.19 -9.46
N GLU A 558 20.90 37.45 -8.50
CA GLU A 558 21.18 37.22 -7.08
C GLU A 558 21.33 35.72 -6.79
N GLU A 559 22.18 35.33 -5.82
CA GLU A 559 22.40 33.91 -5.48
C GLU A 559 21.10 33.16 -5.11
N ALA A 560 20.19 33.82 -4.39
CA ALA A 560 18.90 33.23 -4.03
C ALA A 560 18.00 32.97 -5.27
N SER A 561 18.14 33.78 -6.31
CA SER A 561 17.45 33.59 -7.59
C SER A 561 18.12 32.52 -8.43
N LEU A 562 19.45 32.44 -8.44
CA LEU A 562 20.20 31.34 -9.04
C LEU A 562 19.79 29.98 -8.43
N ARG A 563 19.75 29.87 -7.10
CA ARG A 563 19.34 28.64 -6.40
C ARG A 563 17.94 28.19 -6.82
N ARG A 564 16.99 29.11 -6.94
CA ARG A 564 15.63 28.82 -7.44
C ARG A 564 15.62 28.39 -8.90
N SER A 565 16.43 29.01 -9.76
CA SER A 565 16.58 28.60 -11.17
C SER A 565 17.16 27.19 -11.28
N ILE A 566 18.18 26.84 -10.49
CA ILE A 566 18.78 25.50 -10.45
C ILE A 566 17.76 24.46 -9.96
N MET A 567 17.04 24.76 -8.87
CA MET A 567 16.01 23.86 -8.34
C MET A 567 14.90 23.60 -9.37
N ARG A 568 14.38 24.66 -10.00
CA ARG A 568 13.36 24.54 -11.06
C ARG A 568 13.85 23.72 -12.24
N LEU A 569 15.12 23.90 -12.63
CA LEU A 569 15.71 23.14 -13.73
C LEU A 569 15.84 21.66 -13.37
N ARG A 570 16.33 21.34 -12.16
CA ARG A 570 16.40 19.97 -11.63
C ARG A 570 15.02 19.31 -11.61
N ASP A 571 14.01 20.00 -11.07
CA ASP A 571 12.64 19.48 -10.99
C ASP A 571 12.03 19.22 -12.37
N ASN A 572 12.23 20.15 -13.30
CA ASN A 572 11.72 20.03 -14.67
C ASN A 572 12.37 18.85 -15.41
N VAL A 573 13.70 18.74 -15.32
CA VAL A 573 14.47 17.65 -15.93
C VAL A 573 14.11 16.30 -15.31
N ALA A 574 14.07 16.21 -13.98
CA ALA A 574 13.74 14.97 -13.27
C ALA A 574 12.32 14.49 -13.57
N LYS A 575 11.35 15.41 -13.61
CA LYS A 575 9.97 15.09 -13.94
C LYS A 575 9.82 14.63 -15.39
N ARG A 576 10.38 15.38 -16.35
CA ARG A 576 10.16 15.14 -17.78
C ARG A 576 10.98 13.96 -18.30
N LEU A 577 12.23 13.81 -17.89
CA LEU A 577 13.02 12.64 -18.29
C LEU A 577 12.57 11.35 -17.58
N GLY A 578 12.00 11.45 -16.38
CA GLY A 578 11.31 10.33 -15.73
C GLY A 578 10.02 9.91 -16.44
N GLU A 579 9.26 10.86 -16.98
CA GLU A 579 8.02 10.63 -17.76
C GLU A 579 8.31 10.15 -19.20
N ASP A 580 9.31 10.73 -19.87
CA ASP A 580 9.52 10.59 -21.33
C ASP A 580 10.55 9.49 -21.71
N ILE A 581 11.56 9.21 -20.86
CA ILE A 581 12.60 8.20 -21.14
C ILE A 581 12.89 7.24 -19.98
N GLY A 582 12.18 7.35 -18.85
CA GLY A 582 12.33 6.47 -17.69
C GLY A 582 13.64 6.65 -16.92
N VAL A 583 14.36 7.77 -17.10
CA VAL A 583 15.59 8.07 -16.36
C VAL A 583 15.24 8.77 -15.05
N VAL A 584 15.64 8.20 -13.92
CA VAL A 584 15.38 8.76 -12.59
C VAL A 584 16.60 9.56 -12.14
N PHE A 585 16.46 10.87 -12.09
CA PHE A 585 17.47 11.76 -11.49
C PHE A 585 17.20 11.94 -10.00
N ASP A 586 18.22 11.75 -9.16
CA ASP A 586 18.19 12.25 -7.78
C ASP A 586 18.42 13.77 -7.75
N THR A 587 18.47 14.36 -6.56
CA THR A 587 18.56 15.82 -6.38
C THR A 587 19.84 16.44 -6.99
N ASP A 588 20.89 15.65 -7.24
CA ASP A 588 22.17 16.08 -7.82
C ASP A 588 22.52 15.34 -9.14
N GLY A 589 21.60 14.52 -9.64
CA GLY A 589 21.83 13.65 -10.80
C GLY A 589 21.98 14.40 -12.12
N PHE A 590 21.49 15.64 -12.21
CA PHE A 590 21.58 16.47 -13.41
C PHE A 590 22.60 17.62 -13.26
N ILE A 591 22.44 18.43 -12.22
CA ILE A 591 23.43 19.42 -11.79
C ILE A 591 23.86 18.97 -10.40
N GLU A 592 25.15 18.80 -10.15
CA GLU A 592 25.70 18.49 -8.83
C GLU A 592 25.90 19.76 -8.01
N ASN A 593 25.68 19.69 -6.70
CA ASN A 593 25.92 20.79 -5.75
C ASN A 593 27.01 20.42 -4.72
N SER A 594 27.90 21.36 -4.45
CA SER A 594 28.85 21.31 -3.34
C SER A 594 28.71 22.59 -2.51
N GLN A 595 28.43 22.44 -1.20
CA GLN A 595 28.26 23.58 -0.29
C GLN A 595 29.44 24.55 -0.29
N THR A 596 30.66 24.07 -0.57
CA THR A 596 31.89 24.88 -0.59
C THR A 596 32.38 25.22 -2.00
N LYS A 597 32.07 24.40 -3.01
CA LYS A 597 32.63 24.54 -4.37
C LYS A 597 31.63 25.10 -5.41
N GLY A 598 30.32 25.05 -5.14
CA GLY A 598 29.26 25.54 -6.03
C GLY A 598 28.64 24.45 -6.90
N TYR A 599 28.43 24.70 -8.20
CA TYR A 599 27.64 23.83 -9.08
C TYR A 599 28.42 23.32 -10.30
N ARG A 600 28.10 22.10 -10.78
CA ARG A 600 28.58 21.55 -12.06
C ARG A 600 27.53 20.67 -12.72
N LEU A 601 27.66 20.41 -14.02
CA LEU A 601 26.89 19.34 -14.67
C LEU A 601 27.39 17.98 -14.21
N ASN A 602 26.45 17.04 -14.05
CA ASN A 602 26.77 15.70 -13.61
C ASN A 602 27.68 14.99 -14.62
N ARG A 603 28.71 14.30 -14.12
CA ARG A 603 29.68 13.61 -15.00
C ARG A 603 29.04 12.51 -15.86
N ASN A 604 27.91 11.94 -15.48
CA ASN A 604 27.28 10.84 -16.20
C ASN A 604 26.45 11.28 -17.41
N LEU A 605 26.25 12.60 -17.60
CA LEU A 605 25.64 13.13 -18.82
C LEU A 605 26.54 12.89 -20.04
N ARG A 606 25.94 12.82 -21.22
CA ARG A 606 26.64 12.71 -22.50
C ARG A 606 26.09 13.72 -23.49
N GLU A 607 26.99 14.56 -23.99
CA GLU A 607 26.68 15.46 -25.10
C GLU A 607 26.89 14.72 -26.43
N VAL A 608 25.91 14.77 -27.33
CA VAL A 608 26.02 14.21 -28.69
C VAL A 608 26.35 15.31 -29.72
N SER A 609 26.86 14.93 -30.89
CA SER A 609 27.41 15.89 -31.87
C SER A 609 26.36 16.48 -32.80
N SER A 610 25.21 15.81 -32.98
CA SER A 610 24.13 16.29 -33.82
C SER A 610 22.76 15.92 -33.23
N LEU A 611 21.71 16.65 -33.63
CA LEU A 611 20.34 16.36 -33.24
C LEU A 611 19.86 14.97 -33.71
N SER A 612 20.44 14.44 -34.80
CA SER A 612 20.17 13.10 -35.32
C SER A 612 20.81 11.97 -34.50
N ASP A 613 21.73 12.29 -33.59
CA ASP A 613 22.38 11.33 -32.70
C ASP A 613 21.63 11.13 -31.37
N LEU A 614 20.55 11.88 -31.13
CA LEU A 614 19.60 11.71 -30.01
C LEU A 614 18.49 10.74 -30.37
#